data_AF-A0A957UEE1-F1
#
_entry.id   AF-A0A957UEE1-F1
#
_cell.length_a   1.000
_cell.length_b   1.000
_cell.length_c   1.000
_cell.angle_alpha   90.00
_cell.angle_beta   90.00
_cell.angle_gamma   90.00
#
_symmetry.space_group_name_H-M   'P 1'
#
loop_
_entity.id
_entity.type
_entity.pdbx_description
1 polymer ?
#
loop_
_entity_poly.entity_id
_entity_poly.type
_entity_poly.pdbx_seq_one_letter_code
_entity_poly.pdbx_strand_id
1 'polypeptide(L)' 'MSDNQESKTLKAIDIGRIMKLLPHRYPFLLIDKMINLDGEESGTAIKNVTMNEPFFQGHFPGKPVMPGVLL' A
#
# COMPACT_ATOMS: atom_id res chain seq x y z
N MET A 1 -9.60 9.75 -36.69
CA MET A 1 -8.45 9.21 -35.93
C MET A 1 -8.97 9.01 -34.54
N SER A 2 -9.42 7.78 -34.26
CA SER A 2 -10.09 7.44 -33.02
C SER A 2 -9.01 7.24 -31.97
N ASP A 3 -8.93 8.16 -31.00
CA ASP A 3 -8.10 8.00 -29.82
C ASP A 3 -8.58 6.77 -29.05
N ASN A 4 -7.89 5.65 -29.27
CA ASN A 4 -8.07 4.44 -28.51
C ASN A 4 -7.43 4.67 -27.14
N GLN A 5 -8.19 5.24 -26.21
CA GLN A 5 -7.84 5.30 -24.80
C GLN A 5 -7.93 3.87 -24.23
N GLU A 6 -6.91 3.06 -24.50
CA GLU A 6 -6.64 1.85 -23.74
C GLU A 6 -6.47 2.28 -22.29
N SER A 7 -7.50 1.99 -21.49
CA SER A 7 -7.57 2.21 -20.05
C SER A 7 -6.21 1.96 -19.39
N LYS A 8 -5.57 3.04 -18.94
CA LYS A 8 -4.30 3.09 -18.19
C LYS A 8 -4.37 2.38 -16.82
N THR A 9 -5.32 1.49 -16.60
CA THR A 9 -5.50 0.76 -15.35
C THR A 9 -4.55 -0.43 -15.35
N LEU A 10 -3.38 -0.29 -14.74
CA LEU A 10 -2.54 -1.45 -14.45
C LEU A 10 -3.31 -2.43 -13.56
N LYS A 11 -3.35 -3.71 -13.97
CA LYS A 11 -3.92 -4.81 -13.18
C LYS A 11 -3.29 -4.84 -11.78
N ALA A 12 -4.07 -5.28 -10.79
CA ALA A 12 -3.68 -5.33 -9.38
C ALA A 12 -2.23 -5.82 -9.18
N ILE A 13 -1.44 -5.06 -8.42
CA ILE A 13 -0.02 -5.32 -8.18
C ILE A 13 0.13 -6.00 -6.82
N ASP A 14 0.78 -7.16 -6.80
CA ASP A 14 1.07 -7.92 -5.58
C ASP A 14 2.30 -7.40 -4.81
N ILE A 15 2.47 -7.93 -3.60
CA ILE A 15 3.58 -7.56 -2.71
C ILE A 15 4.96 -7.83 -3.33
N GLY A 16 5.10 -8.89 -4.13
CA GLY A 16 6.37 -9.26 -4.75
C GLY A 16 6.83 -8.22 -5.76
N ARG A 17 5.90 -7.67 -6.56
CA ARG A 17 6.20 -6.57 -7.47
C ARG A 17 6.37 -5.24 -6.72
N ILE A 18 5.56 -4.96 -5.69
CA ILE A 18 5.71 -3.76 -4.85
C ILE A 18 7.12 -3.69 -4.24
N MET A 19 7.62 -4.79 -3.69
CA MET A 19 8.97 -4.85 -3.10
C MET A 19 10.09 -4.60 -4.12
N LYS A 20 9.88 -4.89 -5.40
CA LYS A 20 10.86 -4.59 -6.45
C LYS A 20 10.84 -3.12 -6.87
N LEU A 21 9.68 -2.47 -6.76
CA LEU A 21 9.50 -1.07 -7.15
C LEU A 21 9.87 -0.10 -6.02
N LEU A 22 9.59 -0.45 -4.78
CA LEU A 22 9.85 0.39 -3.61
C LEU A 22 11.08 -0.09 -2.82
N PRO A 23 11.89 0.84 -2.28
CA PRO A 23 13.05 0.49 -1.43
C PRO A 23 12.64 0.06 -0.02
N HIS A 24 11.45 0.46 0.45
CA HIS A 24 10.95 0.17 1.80
C HIS A 24 10.88 -1.33 2.09
N ARG A 25 11.26 -1.73 3.30
CA ARG A 25 11.20 -3.11 3.82
C ARG A 25 10.59 -3.11 5.21
N TYR A 26 10.32 -4.29 5.75
CA TYR A 26 9.87 -4.42 7.14
C TYR A 26 10.79 -3.62 8.08
N PRO A 27 10.25 -2.81 9.02
CA PRO A 27 8.82 -2.65 9.36
C PRO A 27 8.11 -1.46 8.67
N PHE A 28 8.68 -0.86 7.63
CA PHE A 28 8.19 0.37 6.98
C PHE A 28 7.65 0.21 5.55
N LEU A 29 7.53 -1.02 5.04
CA LEU A 29 6.73 -1.27 3.84
C LEU A 29 5.26 -1.38 4.26
N LEU A 30 4.49 -0.32 4.01
CA LEU A 30 3.11 -0.19 4.49
C LEU A 30 2.07 -0.29 3.36
N ILE A 31 2.39 -1.00 2.27
CA ILE A 31 1.49 -1.25 1.15
C ILE A 31 1.52 -2.74 0.85
N ASP A 32 0.38 -3.41 0.97
CA ASP A 32 0.26 -4.86 0.75
C ASP A 32 -0.15 -5.20 -0.69
N LYS A 33 -0.98 -4.36 -1.30
CA LYS A 33 -1.54 -4.56 -2.64
C LYS A 33 -1.94 -3.25 -3.28
N MET A 34 -1.62 -3.04 -4.57
CA MET A 34 -2.26 -2.00 -5.37
C MET A 34 -3.50 -2.55 -6.06
N ILE A 35 -4.61 -1.83 -5.98
CA ILE A 35 -5.86 -2.14 -6.69
C ILE A 35 -5.85 -1.50 -8.08
N ASN A 36 -5.43 -0.24 -8.16
CA ASN A 36 -5.41 0.55 -9.39
C ASN A 36 -4.19 1.49 -9.38
N LEU A 37 -3.63 1.74 -10.56
CA LEU A 37 -2.58 2.72 -10.79
C LEU A 37 -2.81 3.33 -12.18
N ASP A 38 -3.09 4.63 -12.22
CA ASP A 38 -3.29 5.41 -13.44
C ASP A 38 -2.03 6.22 -13.75
N GLY A 39 -1.03 5.53 -14.30
CA GLY A 39 0.28 6.11 -14.59
C GLY A 39 0.89 6.83 -13.38
N GLU A 40 1.07 8.15 -13.52
CA GLU A 40 1.60 9.04 -12.49
C GLU A 40 0.53 9.92 -11.84
N GLU A 41 -0.73 9.82 -12.28
CA GLU A 41 -1.81 10.72 -11.86
C GLU A 41 -2.45 10.27 -10.56
N SER A 42 -2.76 8.97 -10.43
CA SER A 42 -3.39 8.44 -9.22
C SER A 42 -3.08 6.97 -8.97
N GLY A 43 -3.22 6.55 -7.73
CA GLY A 43 -3.10 5.15 -7.31
C GLY A 43 -4.02 4.84 -6.14
N THR A 44 -4.52 3.61 -6.08
CA THR A 44 -5.33 3.10 -4.97
C THR A 44 -4.72 1.81 -4.48
N ALA A 45 -4.43 1.73 -3.18
CA ALA A 45 -3.77 0.59 -2.56
C ALA A 45 -4.42 0.18 -1.24
N ILE A 46 -4.05 -1.00 -0.75
CA ILE A 46 -4.52 -1.58 0.50
C ILE A 46 -3.32 -1.84 1.41
N LYS A 47 -3.49 -1.49 2.69
CA LYS A 47 -2.70 -1.96 3.81
C LYS A 47 -3.64 -2.68 4.78
N ASN A 48 -3.44 -3.97 5.00
CA ASN A 48 -4.20 -4.73 5.98
C ASN A 48 -3.64 -4.45 7.37
N VAL A 49 -4.51 -4.16 8.32
CA VAL A 49 -4.11 -3.85 9.70
C VAL A 49 -4.27 -5.12 10.55
N THR A 50 -3.22 -5.51 11.26
CA THR A 50 -3.24 -6.69 12.15
C THR A 50 -2.59 -6.41 13.49
N MET A 51 -3.08 -7.02 14.57
CA MET A 51 -2.49 -6.86 15.90
C MET A 51 -1.03 -7.33 15.97
N ASN A 52 -0.59 -8.15 15.01
CA ASN A 52 0.78 -8.67 14.92
C ASN A 52 1.80 -7.68 14.32
N GLU A 53 1.50 -6.38 14.31
CA GLU A 53 2.43 -5.35 13.83
C GLU A 53 3.23 -4.71 14.98
N PRO A 54 4.53 -4.42 14.77
CA PRO A 54 5.44 -4.07 15.87
C PRO A 54 5.04 -2.79 16.61
N PHE A 55 4.45 -1.82 15.92
CA PHE A 55 4.06 -0.54 16.53
C PHE A 55 2.85 -0.65 17.49
N PHE A 56 2.03 -1.70 17.39
CA PHE A 56 0.89 -1.87 18.30
C PHE A 56 1.30 -2.22 19.74
N GLN A 57 2.52 -2.72 19.95
CA GLN A 57 3.06 -2.92 21.30
C GLN A 57 3.19 -1.59 22.08
N GLY A 58 3.46 -0.50 21.37
CA GLY A 58 3.68 0.83 21.95
C GLY A 58 2.57 1.85 21.69
N HIS A 59 1.64 1.59 20.77
CA HIS A 59 0.64 2.57 20.33
C HIS A 59 -0.79 1.99 20.34
N PHE A 60 -1.44 1.87 21.49
CA PHE A 60 -0.94 2.02 22.87
C PHE A 60 -1.11 0.70 23.62
N PRO A 61 -0.31 0.41 24.67
CA PRO A 61 -0.49 -0.78 25.50
C PRO A 61 -1.95 -0.93 25.98
N GLY A 62 -2.58 -2.08 25.70
CA GLY A 62 -3.98 -2.36 26.05
C GLY A 62 -5.04 -1.65 25.18
N LYS A 63 -4.62 -0.77 24.26
CA LYS A 63 -5.49 -0.08 23.31
C LYS A 63 -4.76 0.13 21.97
N PRO A 64 -4.66 -0.91 21.13
CA PRO A 64 -3.98 -0.80 19.84
C PRO A 64 -4.71 0.18 18.92
N VAL A 65 -3.99 1.18 18.41
CA VAL A 65 -4.49 2.22 17.49
C VAL A 65 -3.46 2.40 16.38
N MET A 66 -3.88 2.46 15.11
CA MET A 66 -2.94 2.68 14.02
C MET A 66 -2.32 4.08 14.16
N PRO A 67 -0.98 4.24 14.18
CA PRO A 67 -0.37 5.56 14.26
C PRO A 67 -0.75 6.40 13.05
N GLY A 68 -1.35 7.58 13.27
CA GLY A 68 -1.83 8.45 12.18
C GLY A 68 -0.72 8.94 11.25
N VAL A 69 0.52 9.04 11.75
CA VAL A 69 1.71 9.42 10.95
C VAL A 69 2.17 8.33 9.96
N LEU A 70 1.58 7.13 10.04
CA LEU A 70 1.86 6.01 9.13
C LEU A 70 0.77 5.83 8.05
N LEU A 71 -0.23 6.72 8.00
CA LEU A 71 -1.34 6.74 7.03
C LEU A 71 -1.14 7.88 6.04
#